data_AF-A0A2A2HQK1-F1
#
_entry.id   AF-A0A2A2HQK1-F1
#
_cell.length_a   1.000
_cell.length_b   1.000
_cell.length_c   1.000
_cell.angle_alpha   90.00
_cell.angle_beta   90.00
_cell.angle_gamma   90.00
#
_symmetry.space_group_name_H-M   'P 1'
#
loop_
_entity.id
_entity.type
_entity.pdbx_description
1 polymer ?
#
loop_
_entity_poly.entity_id
_entity_poly.type
_entity_poly.pdbx_seq_one_letter_code
_entity_poly.pdbx_strand_id
1 'polypeptide(L)'
;MHRISNNLILNAAYHRQMAEKPAPSSCCQKNQPKSGIPATHLKTLSNYAIQKNLIYGIRPISPFATSLIEAGYPTKPLNIKGKTADWGPQAGFICVDQNFRKLVGQSEQVQKYNALISKNIQNGEAISVPLTITRDRINELIELDCLELSRSRGDGMILIARSPTGQEYQFDAIYQSNSNNHYRIEIAGKPIYVLSEPKIHEPFVPDYDLLLVAPHISDYGTLDTMIPSERNDTKLGTANHRLLKLADDIHRALDRDEQHKLIHHGTDVNNESSELADNFPVTLFLPKAIEKYAKITVLDSAEALAEFTQTAKNEGYHVPLNERWQEIPNIRRASYEESRQRIELYWRKLSL
;
A
#
# COMPACT_ATOMS: atom_id res chain seq x y z
N MET A 1 -12.32 -13.06 40.79
CA MET A 1 -10.91 -13.45 41.04
C MET A 1 -10.60 -14.58 40.07
N HIS A 2 -9.67 -14.55 39.12
CA HIS A 2 -8.61 -13.64 38.72
C HIS A 2 -8.65 -13.53 37.19
N ARG A 3 -8.57 -12.31 36.64
CA ARG A 3 -8.19 -12.07 35.25
C ARG A 3 -6.70 -12.32 35.15
N ILE A 4 -6.28 -13.38 34.46
CA ILE A 4 -4.89 -13.55 34.03
C ILE A 4 -4.75 -12.74 32.73
N SER A 5 -3.90 -11.72 32.79
CA SER A 5 -3.62 -10.77 31.72
C SER A 5 -2.88 -11.47 30.56
N ASN A 6 -3.41 -11.40 29.34
CA ASN A 6 -2.78 -11.93 28.13
C ASN A 6 -1.36 -11.36 27.83
N ASN A 7 -0.95 -10.28 28.52
CA ASN A 7 0.42 -9.74 28.45
C ASN A 7 1.50 -10.67 29.03
N LEU A 8 1.16 -11.65 29.88
CA LEU A 8 2.13 -12.61 30.42
C LEU A 8 2.51 -13.72 29.43
N ILE A 9 1.67 -14.01 28.43
CA ILE A 9 1.92 -15.12 27.48
C ILE A 9 2.95 -14.71 26.42
N LEU A 10 3.01 -13.42 26.03
CA LEU A 10 4.03 -12.93 25.10
C LEU A 10 5.41 -12.74 25.77
N ASN A 11 5.45 -12.27 27.02
CA ASN A 11 6.70 -12.18 27.77
C ASN A 11 7.26 -13.56 28.18
N ALA A 12 6.41 -14.57 28.35
CA ALA A 12 6.85 -15.92 28.71
C ALA A 12 7.22 -16.82 27.52
N ALA A 13 6.68 -16.59 26.31
CA ALA A 13 6.80 -17.54 25.20
C ALA A 13 8.01 -17.34 24.27
N TYR A 14 8.69 -16.19 24.31
CA TYR A 14 9.72 -15.83 23.31
C TYR A 14 11.05 -15.37 23.93
N HIS A 15 11.48 -15.97 25.05
CA HIS A 15 12.81 -15.72 25.60
C HIS A 15 13.88 -16.58 24.93
N ARG A 16 14.58 -15.99 23.96
CA ARG A 16 16.04 -16.14 23.88
C ARG A 16 16.65 -14.74 23.86
N GLN A 17 16.97 -14.25 25.06
CA GLN A 17 17.62 -12.95 25.29
C GLN A 17 19.03 -12.96 24.69
N MET A 18 19.31 -12.02 23.79
CA MET A 18 20.65 -11.50 23.52
C MET A 18 20.59 -9.98 23.71
N ALA A 19 21.66 -9.44 24.29
CA ALA A 19 21.71 -8.14 24.98
C ALA A 19 21.18 -6.94 24.18
N GLU A 20 20.46 -6.04 24.88
CA GLU A 20 20.13 -4.71 24.40
C GLU A 20 21.42 -3.93 24.07
N LYS A 21 21.61 -3.59 22.79
CA LYS A 21 22.57 -2.57 22.35
C LYS A 21 21.79 -1.33 21.91
N PRO A 22 22.33 -0.12 22.12
CA PRO A 22 21.63 1.11 21.76
C PRO A 22 21.33 1.14 20.26
N ALA A 23 20.12 1.59 19.93
CA ALA A 23 19.56 1.58 18.59
C ALA A 23 20.46 2.33 17.60
N PRO A 24 20.94 1.69 16.52
CA PRO A 24 21.39 2.43 15.36
C PRO A 24 20.17 3.04 14.67
N SER A 25 20.35 4.28 14.20
CA SER A 25 19.42 5.01 13.33
C SER A 25 18.86 4.11 12.23
N SER A 26 17.53 4.17 12.02
CA SER A 26 16.74 3.53 10.96
C SER A 26 17.56 2.83 9.88
N CYS A 27 17.62 1.50 9.94
CA CYS A 27 18.11 0.76 8.79
C CYS A 27 17.21 1.03 7.58
N CYS A 28 17.87 1.10 6.42
CA CYS A 28 17.33 0.72 5.13
C CYS A 28 16.65 1.88 4.35
N GLN A 29 17.46 2.84 3.87
CA GLN A 29 17.14 3.69 2.72
C GLN A 29 18.38 3.85 1.82
N LYS A 30 18.73 2.82 1.05
CA LYS A 30 19.66 2.98 -0.07
C LYS A 30 19.08 2.31 -1.31
N ASN A 31 18.73 3.16 -2.29
CA ASN A 31 18.52 2.84 -3.70
C ASN A 31 17.40 1.84 -4.07
N GLN A 32 16.18 2.07 -3.61
CA GLN A 32 14.99 1.43 -4.21
C GLN A 32 14.25 2.41 -5.13
N PRO A 33 13.59 1.95 -6.22
CA PRO A 33 12.65 2.77 -6.95
C PRO A 33 11.57 3.24 -5.97
N LYS A 34 11.51 4.55 -5.71
CA LYS A 34 10.71 5.18 -4.63
C LYS A 34 9.23 4.77 -4.61
N SER A 35 8.72 4.21 -5.70
CA SER A 35 7.33 3.82 -5.92
C SER A 35 6.93 2.48 -5.26
N GLY A 36 7.79 1.47 -5.30
CA GLY A 36 7.45 0.07 -4.96
C GLY A 36 6.57 -0.66 -6.00
N ILE A 37 6.18 -0.02 -7.11
CA ILE A 37 5.48 -0.67 -8.23
C ILE A 37 6.46 -1.52 -9.05
N PRO A 38 6.13 -2.77 -9.43
CA PRO A 38 6.95 -3.61 -10.29
C PRO A 38 7.28 -2.95 -11.63
N ALA A 39 8.53 -3.11 -12.08
CA ALA A 39 8.99 -2.54 -13.34
C ALA A 39 8.18 -3.04 -14.54
N THR A 40 7.76 -4.31 -14.51
CA THR A 40 6.89 -4.93 -15.52
C THR A 40 5.51 -4.26 -15.61
N HIS A 41 4.99 -3.70 -14.51
CA HIS A 41 3.69 -3.03 -14.49
C HIS A 41 3.77 -1.58 -15.00
N LEU A 42 4.90 -0.89 -14.77
CA LEU A 42 5.05 0.54 -15.08
C LEU A 42 4.70 0.90 -16.53
N LYS A 43 5.11 0.07 -17.50
CA LYS A 43 4.83 0.30 -18.92
C LYS A 43 3.33 0.22 -19.21
N THR A 44 2.65 -0.80 -18.69
CA THR A 44 1.20 -0.99 -18.87
C THR A 44 0.42 0.15 -18.23
N LEU A 45 0.79 0.53 -17.00
CA LEU A 45 0.18 1.65 -16.27
C LEU A 45 0.36 2.98 -17.02
N SER A 46 1.58 3.27 -17.49
CA SER A 46 1.85 4.50 -18.27
C SER A 46 1.07 4.51 -19.59
N ASN A 47 1.03 3.40 -20.31
CA ASN A 47 0.27 3.30 -21.55
C ASN A 47 -1.23 3.55 -21.33
N TYR A 48 -1.80 3.10 -20.20
CA TYR A 48 -3.19 3.38 -19.87
C TYR A 48 -3.46 4.88 -19.72
N ALA A 49 -2.60 5.60 -18.99
CA ALA A 49 -2.71 7.05 -18.84
C ALA A 49 -2.73 7.76 -20.19
N ILE A 50 -1.79 7.39 -21.09
CA ILE A 50 -1.69 7.93 -22.46
C ILE A 50 -2.96 7.66 -23.25
N GLN A 51 -3.41 6.41 -23.31
CA GLN A 51 -4.56 5.99 -24.12
C GLN A 51 -5.87 6.62 -23.66
N LYS A 52 -6.03 6.87 -22.35
CA LYS A 52 -7.25 7.42 -21.76
C LYS A 52 -7.21 8.92 -21.54
N ASN A 53 -6.11 9.59 -21.92
CA ASN A 53 -5.88 11.01 -21.63
C ASN A 53 -6.17 11.35 -20.16
N LEU A 54 -5.60 10.56 -19.26
CA LEU A 54 -5.98 10.50 -17.85
C LEU A 54 -4.74 10.60 -16.97
N ILE A 55 -4.78 11.46 -15.95
CA ILE A 55 -3.77 11.45 -14.89
C ILE A 55 -4.30 10.61 -13.73
N TYR A 56 -3.47 9.73 -13.18
CA TYR A 56 -3.80 9.03 -11.92
C TYR A 56 -2.56 8.79 -11.09
N GLY A 57 -2.76 8.68 -9.78
CA GLY A 57 -1.69 8.47 -8.81
C GLY A 57 -1.87 7.18 -8.03
N ILE A 58 -0.77 6.44 -7.84
CA ILE A 58 -0.70 5.28 -6.96
C ILE A 58 0.19 5.65 -5.77
N ARG A 59 -0.34 5.43 -4.57
CA ARG A 59 0.32 5.66 -3.28
C ARG A 59 1.54 4.76 -3.10
N PRO A 60 2.44 5.08 -2.15
CA PRO A 60 3.66 4.30 -1.97
C PRO A 60 3.36 2.85 -1.63
N ILE A 61 4.00 1.94 -2.36
CA ILE A 61 3.96 0.52 -2.08
C ILE A 61 5.22 0.15 -1.33
N SER A 62 5.08 -0.65 -0.27
CA SER A 62 6.23 -1.17 0.44
C SER A 62 7.12 -1.95 -0.54
N PRO A 63 8.42 -1.65 -0.60
CA PRO A 63 9.34 -2.36 -1.49
C PRO A 63 9.44 -3.87 -1.19
N PHE A 64 9.10 -4.28 0.03
CA PHE A 64 8.99 -5.70 0.39
C PHE A 64 7.84 -6.39 -0.35
N ALA A 65 6.83 -5.68 -0.85
CA ALA A 65 5.72 -6.28 -1.58
C ALA A 65 5.94 -6.32 -3.10
N THR A 66 6.94 -5.62 -3.64
CA THR A 66 7.11 -5.43 -5.09
C THR A 66 7.21 -6.76 -5.83
N SER A 67 8.14 -7.64 -5.45
CA SER A 67 8.31 -8.95 -6.11
C SER A 67 7.10 -9.87 -5.92
N LEU A 68 6.41 -9.79 -4.77
CA LEU A 68 5.22 -10.60 -4.50
C LEU A 68 4.06 -10.18 -5.39
N ILE A 69 3.87 -8.87 -5.55
CA ILE A 69 2.89 -8.32 -6.49
C ILE A 69 3.26 -8.75 -7.90
N GLU A 70 4.52 -8.61 -8.32
CA GLU A 70 4.98 -9.07 -9.64
C GLU A 70 4.78 -10.57 -9.87
N ALA A 71 4.94 -11.39 -8.82
CA ALA A 71 4.73 -12.84 -8.86
C ALA A 71 3.26 -13.26 -8.94
N GLY A 72 2.32 -12.31 -8.87
CA GLY A 72 0.90 -12.61 -9.10
C GLY A 72 0.05 -12.75 -7.84
N TYR A 73 0.60 -12.59 -6.64
CA TYR A 73 -0.14 -12.79 -5.38
C TYR A 73 -1.44 -11.95 -5.32
N PRO A 74 -2.51 -12.46 -4.67
CA PRO A 74 -3.73 -11.70 -4.44
C PRO A 74 -3.46 -10.55 -3.47
N THR A 75 -4.06 -9.38 -3.72
CA THR A 75 -3.91 -8.24 -2.82
C THR A 75 -5.11 -8.11 -1.89
N LYS A 76 -4.90 -7.49 -0.72
CA LYS A 76 -5.93 -7.39 0.32
C LYS A 76 -7.12 -6.53 -0.15
N PRO A 77 -8.36 -7.01 -0.02
CA PRO A 77 -9.53 -6.15 -0.21
C PRO A 77 -9.74 -5.19 0.98
N LEU A 78 -10.57 -4.15 0.79
CA LEU A 78 -10.81 -3.10 1.79
C LEU A 78 -11.30 -3.64 3.15
N ASN A 79 -12.05 -4.74 3.18
CA ASN A 79 -12.56 -5.34 4.42
C ASN A 79 -11.48 -6.04 5.26
N ILE A 80 -10.34 -6.41 4.67
CA ILE A 80 -9.19 -6.98 5.37
C ILE A 80 -8.42 -5.84 6.04
N LYS A 81 -8.58 -5.71 7.36
CA LYS A 81 -8.01 -4.59 8.13
C LYS A 81 -6.60 -4.85 8.66
N GLY A 82 -6.07 -6.06 8.45
CA GLY A 82 -4.71 -6.42 8.84
C GLY A 82 -3.69 -5.49 8.20
N LYS A 83 -2.65 -5.14 8.94
CA LYS A 83 -1.54 -4.35 8.42
C LYS A 83 -0.44 -5.29 7.94
N THR A 84 0.20 -4.89 6.85
CA THR A 84 1.31 -5.62 6.24
C THR A 84 2.56 -5.53 7.13
N ALA A 85 3.31 -6.61 7.19
CA ALA A 85 4.62 -6.65 7.84
C ALA A 85 5.71 -6.03 6.95
N ASP A 86 6.70 -5.42 7.58
CA ASP A 86 7.80 -4.69 6.93
C ASP A 86 9.17 -5.11 7.47
N TRP A 87 9.25 -6.23 8.18
CA TRP A 87 10.49 -6.78 8.71
C TRP A 87 10.45 -8.30 8.72
N GLY A 88 11.62 -8.93 8.75
CA GLY A 88 11.76 -10.39 8.86
C GLY A 88 11.25 -11.17 7.64
N PRO A 89 11.21 -12.51 7.75
CA PRO A 89 10.79 -13.38 6.64
C PRO A 89 9.33 -13.15 6.20
N GLN A 90 8.50 -12.59 7.08
CA GLN A 90 7.09 -12.27 6.82
C GLN A 90 6.86 -10.94 6.09
N ALA A 91 7.91 -10.14 5.85
CA ALA A 91 7.77 -8.83 5.22
C ALA A 91 7.02 -8.94 3.88
N GLY A 92 6.12 -8.00 3.60
CA GLY A 92 5.24 -8.01 2.42
C GLY A 92 3.93 -8.78 2.58
N PHE A 93 3.77 -9.60 3.64
CA PHE A 93 2.53 -10.33 3.93
C PHE A 93 1.74 -9.73 5.09
N ILE A 94 0.51 -10.21 5.30
CA ILE A 94 -0.36 -9.82 6.42
C ILE A 94 -0.38 -10.93 7.47
N CYS A 95 0.35 -10.74 8.56
CA CYS A 95 0.42 -11.72 9.65
C CYS A 95 -0.90 -11.80 10.43
N VAL A 96 -1.28 -13.01 10.84
CA VAL A 96 -2.42 -13.23 11.75
C VAL A 96 -2.12 -12.60 13.12
N ASP A 97 -0.90 -12.77 13.63
CA ASP A 97 -0.43 -12.04 14.80
C ASP A 97 0.24 -10.73 14.38
N GLN A 98 -0.41 -9.62 14.72
CA GLN A 98 0.03 -8.27 14.39
C GLN A 98 1.21 -7.78 15.23
N ASN A 99 1.75 -8.59 16.15
CA ASN A 99 3.07 -8.35 16.73
C ASN A 99 4.21 -8.46 15.69
N PHE A 100 3.98 -9.15 14.57
CA PHE A 100 4.99 -9.34 13.52
C PHE A 100 4.99 -8.23 12.44
N ARG A 101 4.46 -7.05 12.75
CA ARG A 101 4.36 -5.90 11.83
C ARG A 101 5.23 -4.71 12.26
N LYS A 102 5.16 -3.60 11.51
CA LYS A 102 5.83 -2.30 11.73
C LYS A 102 5.84 -1.72 13.15
N LEU A 103 4.82 -1.97 13.96
CA LEU A 103 4.66 -1.35 15.29
C LEU A 103 4.69 -2.41 16.40
N VAL A 104 5.81 -3.13 16.49
CA VAL A 104 6.07 -4.11 17.55
C VAL A 104 5.98 -3.43 18.91
N GLY A 105 5.23 -4.00 19.85
CA GLY A 105 5.12 -3.51 21.23
C GLY A 105 3.98 -2.53 21.53
N GLN A 106 3.21 -2.08 20.54
CA GLN A 106 2.00 -1.26 20.78
C GLN A 106 0.79 -2.14 21.13
N SER A 107 0.76 -2.64 22.37
CA SER A 107 -0.16 -3.71 22.81
C SER A 107 -1.65 -3.44 22.50
N GLU A 108 -2.16 -2.24 22.75
CA GLU A 108 -3.58 -1.91 22.46
C GLU A 108 -3.89 -1.94 20.97
N GLN A 109 -3.01 -1.38 20.15
CA GLN A 109 -3.21 -1.34 18.71
C GLN A 109 -3.12 -2.75 18.12
N VAL A 110 -2.13 -3.53 18.54
CA VAL A 110 -1.99 -4.94 18.17
C VAL A 110 -3.25 -5.73 18.53
N GLN A 111 -3.77 -5.57 19.75
CA GLN A 111 -5.00 -6.24 20.18
C GLN A 111 -6.20 -5.86 19.29
N LYS A 112 -6.35 -4.57 18.96
CA LYS A 112 -7.40 -4.09 18.04
C LYS A 112 -7.32 -4.80 16.68
N TYR A 113 -6.14 -4.83 16.07
CA TYR A 113 -5.99 -5.45 14.75
C TYR A 113 -6.11 -6.98 14.79
N ASN A 114 -5.59 -7.64 15.83
CA ASN A 114 -5.78 -9.08 16.02
C ASN A 114 -7.27 -9.44 16.17
N ALA A 115 -8.06 -8.61 16.86
CA ALA A 115 -9.51 -8.79 16.95
C ALA A 115 -10.21 -8.62 15.60
N LEU A 116 -9.81 -7.61 14.80
CA LEU A 116 -10.34 -7.41 13.45
C LEU A 116 -10.02 -8.60 12.53
N ILE A 117 -8.77 -9.09 12.56
CA ILE A 117 -8.35 -10.26 11.79
C ILE A 117 -9.11 -11.50 12.20
N SER A 118 -9.27 -11.73 13.51
CA SER A 118 -10.05 -12.86 14.03
C SER A 118 -11.49 -12.82 13.50
N LYS A 119 -12.09 -11.62 13.41
CA LYS A 119 -13.41 -11.42 12.81
C LYS A 119 -13.41 -11.69 11.30
N ASN A 120 -12.41 -11.22 10.56
CA ASN A 120 -12.28 -11.52 9.12
C ASN A 120 -12.24 -13.04 8.88
N ILE A 121 -11.48 -13.79 9.70
CA ILE A 121 -11.41 -15.25 9.61
C ILE A 121 -12.75 -15.91 9.97
N GLN A 122 -13.39 -15.49 11.07
CA GLN A 122 -14.69 -16.02 11.50
C GLN A 122 -15.79 -15.79 10.46
N ASN A 123 -15.74 -14.66 9.76
CA ASN A 123 -16.68 -14.31 8.70
C ASN A 123 -16.40 -15.05 7.37
N GLY A 124 -15.32 -15.83 7.28
CA GLY A 124 -14.90 -16.49 6.03
C GLY A 124 -14.36 -15.52 4.98
N GLU A 125 -13.95 -14.32 5.38
CA GLU A 125 -13.37 -13.30 4.50
C GLU A 125 -11.86 -13.53 4.25
N ALA A 126 -11.21 -14.25 5.15
CA ALA A 126 -9.82 -14.69 5.03
C ALA A 126 -9.63 -16.06 5.70
N ILE A 127 -8.61 -16.79 5.29
CA ILE A 127 -8.13 -17.98 6.03
C ILE A 127 -6.72 -17.73 6.56
N SER A 128 -6.32 -18.54 7.55
CA SER A 128 -4.99 -18.51 8.16
C SER A 128 -4.17 -19.68 7.63
N VAL A 129 -3.05 -19.41 6.97
CA VAL A 129 -2.13 -20.46 6.46
C VAL A 129 -0.71 -20.26 7.02
N PRO A 130 0.06 -21.34 7.20
CA PRO A 130 1.49 -21.22 7.51
C PRO A 130 2.24 -20.46 6.42
N LEU A 131 3.09 -19.51 6.81
CA LEU A 131 3.96 -18.79 5.89
C LEU A 131 4.96 -19.75 5.26
N THR A 132 4.92 -19.81 3.93
CA THR A 132 5.94 -20.45 3.12
C THR A 132 6.50 -19.45 2.12
N ILE A 133 7.83 -19.40 1.98
CA ILE A 133 8.52 -18.52 1.04
C ILE A 133 9.58 -19.28 0.27
N THR A 134 9.87 -18.86 -0.95
CA THR A 134 10.90 -19.47 -1.80
C THR A 134 12.31 -19.09 -1.35
N ARG A 135 13.31 -19.83 -1.83
CA ARG A 135 14.72 -19.42 -1.68
C ARG A 135 14.99 -18.04 -2.26
N ASP A 136 14.42 -17.73 -3.43
CA ASP A 136 14.61 -16.44 -4.10
C ASP A 136 14.06 -15.30 -3.25
N ARG A 137 12.90 -15.50 -2.62
CA ARG A 137 12.34 -14.53 -1.68
C ARG A 137 13.21 -14.33 -0.44
N ILE A 138 13.82 -15.39 0.10
CA ILE A 138 14.78 -15.26 1.21
C ILE A 138 15.99 -14.41 0.77
N ASN A 139 16.55 -14.68 -0.42
CA ASN A 139 17.69 -13.92 -0.94
C ASN A 139 17.33 -12.46 -1.17
N GLU A 140 16.16 -12.18 -1.75
CA GLU A 140 15.65 -10.82 -1.92
C GLU A 140 15.56 -10.11 -0.56
N LEU A 141 14.97 -10.72 0.46
CA LEU A 141 14.87 -10.10 1.79
C LEU A 141 16.24 -9.84 2.44
N ILE A 142 17.26 -10.64 2.12
CA ILE A 142 18.64 -10.40 2.54
C ILE A 142 19.23 -9.19 1.80
N GLU A 143 19.02 -9.10 0.48
CA GLU A 143 19.46 -7.95 -0.33
C GLU A 143 18.79 -6.64 0.09
N LEU A 144 17.57 -6.72 0.64
CA LEU A 144 16.83 -5.58 1.18
C LEU A 144 17.19 -5.23 2.63
N ASP A 145 18.24 -5.85 3.20
CA ASP A 145 18.67 -5.66 4.60
C ASP A 145 17.56 -5.96 5.63
N CYS A 146 16.55 -6.74 5.25
CA CYS A 146 15.39 -7.10 6.08
C CYS A 146 15.60 -8.41 6.85
N LEU A 147 16.57 -9.21 6.39
CA LEU A 147 16.85 -10.56 6.84
C LEU A 147 18.36 -10.85 6.75
N GLU A 148 18.89 -11.65 7.67
CA GLU A 148 20.27 -12.11 7.67
C GLU A 148 20.28 -13.65 7.72
N LEU A 149 21.10 -14.29 6.89
CA LEU A 149 21.30 -15.75 6.97
C LEU A 149 22.37 -16.05 8.03
N SER A 150 21.97 -16.66 9.15
CA SER A 150 22.90 -17.02 10.23
C SER A 150 23.66 -18.31 9.94
N ARG A 151 22.94 -19.39 9.59
CA ARG A 151 23.54 -20.69 9.27
C ARG A 151 22.59 -21.55 8.45
N SER A 152 23.16 -22.46 7.67
CA SER A 152 22.42 -23.56 7.03
C SER A 152 22.38 -24.77 7.97
N ARG A 153 21.26 -25.49 8.02
CA ARG A 153 21.04 -26.67 8.88
C ARG A 153 20.41 -27.79 8.06
N GLY A 154 21.24 -28.64 7.44
CA GLY A 154 20.77 -29.62 6.45
C GLY A 154 20.10 -28.90 5.30
N ASP A 155 18.88 -29.31 4.94
CA ASP A 155 18.08 -28.63 3.92
C ASP A 155 17.41 -27.34 4.42
N GLY A 156 17.39 -27.10 5.74
CA GLY A 156 16.81 -25.90 6.36
C GLY A 156 17.80 -24.76 6.61
N MET A 157 17.30 -23.61 7.07
CA MET A 157 18.10 -22.41 7.34
C MET A 157 17.71 -21.78 8.67
N ILE A 158 18.66 -21.10 9.30
CA ILE A 158 18.40 -20.19 10.42
C ILE A 158 18.58 -18.76 9.94
N LEU A 159 17.51 -17.99 10.09
CA LEU A 159 17.42 -16.60 9.67
C LEU A 159 17.37 -15.71 10.91
N ILE A 160 17.96 -14.53 10.81
CA ILE A 160 17.93 -13.50 11.84
C ILE A 160 17.30 -12.25 11.24
N ALA A 161 16.41 -11.59 11.98
CA ALA A 161 15.90 -10.28 11.60
C ALA A 161 15.81 -9.37 12.83
N ARG A 162 15.91 -8.06 12.61
CA ARG A 162 15.68 -7.06 13.64
C ARG A 162 14.30 -6.45 13.44
N SER A 163 13.52 -6.39 14.51
CA SER A 163 12.25 -5.68 14.49
C SER A 163 12.47 -4.16 14.39
N PRO A 164 11.40 -3.39 14.10
CA PRO A 164 11.42 -1.93 14.20
C PRO A 164 11.85 -1.36 15.55
N THR A 165 11.77 -2.15 16.64
CA THR A 165 12.28 -1.76 17.97
C THR A 165 13.77 -2.06 18.16
N GLY A 166 14.44 -2.63 17.15
CA GLY A 166 15.83 -3.06 17.20
C GLY A 166 16.04 -4.43 17.85
N GLN A 167 14.97 -5.07 18.33
CA GLN A 167 15.05 -6.40 18.93
C GLN A 167 15.34 -7.46 17.88
N GLU A 168 16.28 -8.35 18.18
CA GLU A 168 16.65 -9.45 17.29
C GLU A 168 15.74 -10.67 17.49
N TYR A 169 15.34 -11.27 16.38
CA TYR A 169 14.52 -12.48 16.32
C TYR A 169 15.19 -13.53 15.44
N GLN A 170 15.16 -14.78 15.91
CA GLN A 170 15.63 -15.93 15.16
C GLN A 170 14.43 -16.70 14.59
N PHE A 171 14.49 -16.99 13.29
CA PHE A 171 13.51 -17.79 12.57
C PHE A 171 14.16 -19.05 12.00
N ASP A 172 13.40 -20.13 11.97
CA ASP A 172 13.77 -21.37 11.30
C ASP A 172 13.03 -21.44 9.96
N ALA A 173 13.77 -21.58 8.86
CA ALA A 173 13.23 -21.84 7.53
C ALA A 173 13.35 -23.34 7.24
N ILE A 174 12.22 -24.05 7.26
CA ILE A 174 12.16 -25.50 7.14
C ILE A 174 11.79 -25.88 5.71
N TYR A 175 12.74 -26.49 5.00
CA TYR A 175 12.54 -26.96 3.63
C TYR A 175 11.33 -27.88 3.50
N GLN A 176 10.53 -27.65 2.46
CA GLN A 176 9.37 -28.44 2.12
C GLN A 176 9.67 -29.25 0.86
N SER A 177 9.99 -30.54 1.03
CA SER A 177 10.43 -31.45 -0.05
C SER A 177 9.45 -31.58 -1.22
N ASN A 178 8.18 -31.28 -0.98
CA ASN A 178 7.10 -31.53 -1.94
C ASN A 178 6.69 -30.28 -2.74
N SER A 179 7.36 -29.14 -2.55
CA SER A 179 6.85 -27.85 -3.03
C SER A 179 7.93 -26.95 -3.62
N ASN A 180 8.65 -27.40 -4.67
CA ASN A 180 9.51 -26.55 -5.51
C ASN A 180 10.30 -25.48 -4.72
N ASN A 181 11.23 -25.90 -3.86
CA ASN A 181 12.16 -24.99 -3.17
C ASN A 181 11.52 -23.95 -2.22
N HIS A 182 10.41 -24.31 -1.58
CA HIS A 182 9.76 -23.50 -0.53
C HIS A 182 10.23 -23.90 0.87
N TYR A 183 10.21 -22.90 1.76
CA TYR A 183 10.57 -23.02 3.16
C TYR A 183 9.42 -22.55 4.03
N ARG A 184 8.94 -23.41 4.94
CA ARG A 184 8.01 -23.01 5.99
C ARG A 184 8.75 -22.23 7.05
N ILE A 185 8.22 -21.06 7.41
CA ILE A 185 8.86 -20.17 8.37
C ILE A 185 8.27 -20.41 9.77
N GLU A 186 9.17 -20.69 10.71
CA GLU A 186 8.83 -20.90 12.11
C GLU A 186 9.62 -19.97 13.03
N ILE A 187 9.01 -19.66 14.18
CA ILE A 187 9.65 -18.97 15.28
C ILE A 187 9.38 -19.76 16.56
N ALA A 188 10.44 -20.06 17.31
CA ALA A 188 10.36 -20.89 18.53
C ALA A 188 9.61 -22.23 18.31
N GLY A 189 9.81 -22.87 17.15
CA GLY A 189 9.19 -24.14 16.78
C GLY A 189 7.70 -24.07 16.43
N LYS A 190 7.17 -22.87 16.18
CA LYS A 190 5.78 -22.66 15.74
C LYS A 190 5.75 -21.93 14.40
N PRO A 191 4.90 -22.35 13.44
CA PRO A 191 4.72 -21.62 12.20
C PRO A 191 4.24 -20.19 12.42
N ILE A 192 4.77 -19.27 11.62
CA ILE A 192 4.16 -17.96 11.43
C ILE A 192 2.95 -18.14 10.52
N TYR A 193 1.83 -17.53 10.89
CA TYR A 193 0.61 -17.58 10.09
C TYR A 193 0.33 -16.24 9.43
N VAL A 194 -0.09 -16.30 8.16
CA VAL A 194 -0.49 -15.14 7.35
C VAL A 194 -1.92 -15.32 6.84
N LEU A 195 -2.58 -14.21 6.55
CA LEU A 195 -3.91 -14.20 5.94
C LEU A 195 -3.81 -14.53 4.46
N SER A 196 -4.78 -15.31 3.97
CA SER A 196 -4.87 -15.76 2.58
C SER A 196 -6.28 -15.68 2.05
N GLU A 197 -6.41 -15.60 0.72
CA GLU A 197 -7.70 -15.69 0.03
C GLU A 197 -8.29 -17.09 0.27
N PRO A 198 -9.47 -17.21 0.91
CA PRO A 198 -10.20 -18.47 1.12
C PRO A 198 -10.33 -19.43 -0.08
N LYS A 199 -10.44 -18.95 -1.32
CA LYS A 199 -10.71 -19.76 -2.53
C LYS A 199 -9.47 -20.37 -3.15
N ILE A 200 -8.39 -19.57 -3.24
CA ILE A 200 -7.13 -19.99 -3.89
C ILE A 200 -6.03 -20.32 -2.87
N HIS A 201 -6.27 -20.03 -1.59
CA HIS A 201 -5.37 -20.32 -0.46
C HIS A 201 -4.01 -19.63 -0.57
N GLU A 202 -3.94 -18.54 -1.33
CA GLU A 202 -2.73 -17.74 -1.49
C GLU A 202 -2.69 -16.55 -0.52
N PRO A 203 -1.53 -16.26 0.10
CA PRO A 203 -1.37 -15.14 1.02
C PRO A 203 -1.71 -13.77 0.41
N PHE A 204 -2.39 -12.93 1.19
CA PHE A 204 -2.61 -11.54 0.80
C PHE A 204 -1.34 -10.70 0.91
N VAL A 205 -1.16 -9.83 -0.09
CA VAL A 205 -0.15 -8.77 -0.11
C VAL A 205 -0.81 -7.38 -0.22
N PRO A 206 -0.08 -6.26 -0.06
CA PRO A 206 -0.62 -4.93 -0.28
C PRO A 206 -1.23 -4.73 -1.67
N ASP A 207 -2.29 -3.94 -1.73
CA ASP A 207 -2.95 -3.48 -2.94
C ASP A 207 -2.41 -2.13 -3.43
N TYR A 208 -2.91 -1.70 -4.58
CA TYR A 208 -2.62 -0.41 -5.20
C TYR A 208 -3.65 0.60 -4.72
N ASP A 209 -3.32 1.25 -3.60
CA ASP A 209 -4.10 2.39 -3.12
C ASP A 209 -3.93 3.57 -4.09
N LEU A 210 -5.02 4.04 -4.67
CA LEU A 210 -4.99 5.21 -5.56
C LEU A 210 -5.00 6.50 -4.73
N LEU A 211 -4.17 7.47 -5.10
CA LEU A 211 -4.27 8.84 -4.58
C LEU A 211 -5.43 9.58 -5.24
N LEU A 212 -5.42 9.63 -6.57
CA LEU A 212 -6.34 10.42 -7.38
C LEU A 212 -6.52 9.81 -8.78
N VAL A 213 -7.64 10.19 -9.41
CA VAL A 213 -7.92 9.98 -10.83
C VAL A 213 -8.45 11.31 -11.37
N ALA A 214 -7.79 11.85 -12.40
CA ALA A 214 -7.97 13.20 -12.90
C ALA A 214 -8.11 13.22 -14.42
N PRO A 215 -9.34 13.21 -14.97
CA PRO A 215 -9.56 13.26 -16.41
C PRO A 215 -9.20 14.63 -16.98
N HIS A 216 -8.91 14.67 -18.28
CA HIS A 216 -8.94 15.93 -19.00
C HIS A 216 -10.36 16.50 -19.03
N ILE A 217 -10.51 17.82 -19.00
CA ILE A 217 -11.82 18.49 -18.90
C ILE A 217 -12.74 18.18 -20.09
N SER A 218 -12.17 17.90 -21.27
CA SER A 218 -12.94 17.46 -22.44
C SER A 218 -13.64 16.13 -22.24
N ASP A 219 -13.08 15.29 -21.35
CA ASP A 219 -13.53 13.92 -21.11
C ASP A 219 -14.27 13.81 -19.78
N TYR A 220 -14.34 14.90 -19.01
CA TYR A 220 -15.06 14.98 -17.74
C TYR A 220 -16.57 14.86 -17.99
N GLY A 221 -17.26 14.02 -17.22
CA GLY A 221 -18.69 13.84 -17.40
C GLY A 221 -19.33 12.94 -16.36
N THR A 222 -20.33 12.18 -16.80
CA THR A 222 -21.15 11.34 -15.93
C THR A 222 -20.33 10.29 -15.17
N LEU A 223 -19.23 9.80 -15.75
CA LEU A 223 -18.34 8.83 -15.09
C LEU A 223 -17.59 9.40 -13.88
N ASP A 224 -17.45 10.73 -13.81
CA ASP A 224 -16.71 11.44 -12.78
C ASP A 224 -17.59 11.88 -11.61
N THR A 225 -18.90 11.82 -11.81
CA THR A 225 -19.89 12.26 -10.83
C THR A 225 -20.03 11.20 -9.74
N MET A 226 -19.78 11.61 -8.50
CA MET A 226 -20.07 10.78 -7.32
C MET A 226 -21.57 10.77 -7.06
N ILE A 227 -22.16 9.57 -7.00
CA ILE A 227 -23.55 9.42 -6.55
C ILE A 227 -23.54 9.43 -5.02
N PRO A 228 -24.23 10.37 -4.34
CA PRO A 228 -24.16 10.50 -2.89
C PRO A 228 -24.53 9.23 -2.12
N SER A 229 -25.46 8.42 -2.64
CA SER A 229 -25.86 7.14 -2.04
C SER A 229 -24.81 6.03 -2.15
N GLU A 230 -23.81 6.20 -3.01
CA GLU A 230 -22.72 5.24 -3.23
C GLU A 230 -21.44 5.64 -2.48
N ARG A 231 -21.48 6.71 -1.67
CA ARG A 231 -20.36 7.10 -0.80
C ARG A 231 -20.20 6.13 0.35
N ASN A 232 -18.96 5.94 0.77
CA ASN A 232 -18.58 5.10 1.90
C ASN A 232 -19.13 3.67 1.79
N ASP A 233 -19.17 3.12 0.57
CA ASP A 233 -19.53 1.72 0.34
C ASP A 233 -18.61 0.81 1.16
N THR A 234 -19.19 -0.23 1.76
CA THR A 234 -18.45 -1.12 2.67
C THR A 234 -17.35 -1.94 2.00
N LYS A 235 -17.42 -2.10 0.66
CA LYS A 235 -16.43 -2.84 -0.14
C LYS A 235 -15.52 -1.92 -0.92
N LEU A 236 -16.07 -0.88 -1.54
CA LEU A 236 -15.35 0.00 -2.46
C LEU A 236 -14.96 1.35 -1.84
N GLY A 237 -15.45 1.68 -0.66
CA GLY A 237 -15.34 3.03 -0.11
C GLY A 237 -16.07 4.05 -0.98
N THR A 238 -15.46 5.22 -1.18
CA THR A 238 -16.03 6.28 -2.05
C THR A 238 -15.36 6.24 -3.42
N ALA A 239 -16.03 5.65 -4.41
CA ALA A 239 -15.54 5.47 -5.78
C ALA A 239 -16.53 6.01 -6.82
N ASN A 240 -16.01 6.47 -7.96
CA ASN A 240 -16.82 6.84 -9.13
C ASN A 240 -16.64 5.84 -10.28
N HIS A 241 -17.52 5.89 -11.27
CA HIS A 241 -17.52 4.95 -12.39
C HIS A 241 -16.23 5.02 -13.22
N ARG A 242 -15.58 6.19 -13.32
CA ARG A 242 -14.28 6.31 -13.99
C ARG A 242 -13.21 5.48 -13.29
N LEU A 243 -13.14 5.54 -11.96
CA LEU A 243 -12.19 4.77 -11.17
C LEU A 243 -12.44 3.27 -11.34
N LEU A 244 -13.70 2.83 -11.26
CA LEU A 244 -14.04 1.41 -11.44
C LEU A 244 -13.61 0.92 -12.82
N LYS A 245 -13.89 1.71 -13.87
CA LYS A 245 -13.44 1.41 -15.23
C LYS A 245 -11.91 1.38 -15.36
N LEU A 246 -11.21 2.30 -14.67
CA LEU A 246 -9.75 2.29 -14.61
C LEU A 246 -9.23 1.00 -13.97
N ALA A 247 -9.80 0.60 -12.83
CA ALA A 247 -9.41 -0.61 -12.12
C ALA A 247 -9.61 -1.84 -13.03
N ASP A 248 -10.79 -2.00 -13.62
CA ASP A 248 -11.12 -3.12 -14.50
C ASP A 248 -10.20 -3.20 -15.73
N ASP A 249 -9.90 -2.05 -16.36
CA ASP A 249 -9.02 -2.01 -17.51
C ASP A 249 -7.57 -2.34 -17.13
N ILE A 250 -7.09 -1.87 -15.97
CA ILE A 250 -5.74 -2.18 -15.47
C ILE A 250 -5.63 -3.66 -15.09
N HIS A 251 -6.62 -4.22 -14.40
CA HIS A 251 -6.63 -5.64 -14.04
C HIS A 251 -6.56 -6.51 -15.29
N ARG A 252 -7.38 -6.21 -16.30
CA ARG A 252 -7.34 -6.93 -17.59
C ARG A 252 -6.00 -6.79 -18.30
N ALA A 253 -5.40 -5.59 -18.29
CA ALA A 253 -4.13 -5.34 -18.97
C ALA A 253 -2.92 -5.97 -18.26
N LEU A 254 -3.05 -6.29 -16.98
CA LEU A 254 -2.04 -6.97 -16.15
C LEU A 254 -2.39 -8.44 -15.88
N ASP A 255 -3.33 -9.01 -16.64
CA ASP A 255 -3.77 -10.41 -16.54
C ASP A 255 -4.20 -10.80 -15.12
N ARG A 256 -4.97 -9.92 -14.46
CA ARG A 256 -5.52 -10.14 -13.12
C ARG A 256 -6.98 -10.54 -13.20
N ASP A 257 -7.27 -11.72 -12.67
CA ASP A 257 -8.65 -12.19 -12.49
C ASP A 257 -9.30 -11.60 -11.22
N GLU A 258 -10.50 -12.09 -10.90
CA GLU A 258 -11.28 -11.65 -9.74
C GLU A 258 -10.61 -11.92 -8.38
N GLN A 259 -9.75 -12.93 -8.26
CA GLN A 259 -9.03 -13.25 -7.03
C GLN A 259 -7.72 -12.47 -6.91
N HIS A 260 -7.15 -12.02 -8.03
CA HIS A 260 -5.85 -11.37 -8.10
C HIS A 260 -5.91 -9.87 -8.40
N LYS A 261 -7.06 -9.22 -8.15
CA LYS A 261 -7.24 -7.78 -8.31
C LYS A 261 -6.17 -6.99 -7.56
N LEU A 262 -5.71 -5.89 -8.16
CA LEU A 262 -4.71 -5.00 -7.56
C LEU A 262 -5.32 -3.75 -6.91
N ILE A 263 -6.50 -3.30 -7.35
CA ILE A 263 -7.15 -2.05 -6.92
C ILE A 263 -8.53 -2.45 -6.42
N HIS A 264 -8.81 -2.20 -5.14
CA HIS A 264 -10.05 -2.68 -4.50
C HIS A 264 -11.02 -1.57 -4.13
N HIS A 265 -10.57 -0.33 -4.05
CA HIS A 265 -11.40 0.75 -3.51
C HIS A 265 -11.10 2.12 -4.13
N GLY A 266 -11.90 3.09 -3.67
CA GLY A 266 -11.81 4.49 -4.00
C GLY A 266 -10.44 5.11 -3.74
N THR A 267 -10.24 6.27 -4.35
CA THR A 267 -9.04 7.09 -4.19
C THR A 267 -8.98 7.77 -2.83
N ASP A 268 -7.78 7.96 -2.27
CA ASP A 268 -7.58 8.63 -0.99
C ASP A 268 -8.01 10.11 -1.01
N VAL A 269 -7.97 10.79 -2.17
CA VAL A 269 -8.49 12.16 -2.31
C VAL A 269 -10.00 12.28 -2.00
N ASN A 270 -10.74 11.17 -2.09
CA ASN A 270 -12.17 11.09 -1.78
C ASN A 270 -12.44 10.37 -0.45
N ASN A 271 -11.39 9.99 0.28
CA ASN A 271 -11.49 9.32 1.57
C ASN A 271 -11.66 10.37 2.67
N GLU A 272 -12.74 10.26 3.44
CA GLU A 272 -12.98 11.16 4.56
C GLU A 272 -11.85 11.05 5.60
N SER A 273 -11.30 9.86 5.84
CA SER A 273 -10.20 9.66 6.80
C SER A 273 -8.80 9.85 6.20
N SER A 274 -8.68 10.57 5.07
CA SER A 274 -7.39 10.80 4.42
C SER A 274 -6.43 11.64 5.27
N GLU A 275 -5.18 11.18 5.37
CA GLU A 275 -4.05 11.92 5.91
C GLU A 275 -3.04 12.18 4.79
N LEU A 276 -2.74 13.45 4.49
CA LEU A 276 -1.94 13.82 3.33
C LEU A 276 -0.53 13.20 3.36
N ALA A 277 0.11 13.14 4.53
CA ALA A 277 1.46 12.60 4.70
C ALA A 277 1.57 11.12 4.30
N ASP A 278 0.50 10.33 4.47
CA ASP A 278 0.47 8.91 4.14
C ASP A 278 0.44 8.63 2.63
N ASN A 279 0.36 9.67 1.81
CA ASN A 279 0.33 9.56 0.36
C ASN A 279 1.72 9.65 -0.28
N PHE A 280 2.76 9.98 0.48
CA PHE A 280 4.10 10.19 -0.07
C PHE A 280 5.08 9.05 0.25
N PRO A 281 5.95 8.68 -0.71
CA PRO A 281 6.01 9.20 -2.09
C PRO A 281 4.87 8.67 -2.98
N VAL A 282 4.21 9.54 -3.76
CA VAL A 282 3.17 9.13 -4.73
C VAL A 282 3.77 8.99 -6.13
N THR A 283 3.40 7.92 -6.84
CA THR A 283 3.76 7.74 -8.26
C THR A 283 2.60 8.18 -9.14
N LEU A 284 2.83 9.17 -9.99
CA LEU A 284 1.85 9.67 -10.95
C LEU A 284 2.13 9.13 -12.36
N PHE A 285 1.06 8.75 -13.04
CA PHE A 285 1.04 8.37 -14.44
C PHE A 285 0.32 9.46 -15.24
N LEU A 286 0.99 9.99 -16.26
CA LEU A 286 0.52 11.12 -17.05
C LEU A 286 0.36 10.75 -18.53
N PRO A 287 -0.62 11.33 -19.23
CA PRO A 287 -0.85 11.04 -20.64
C PRO A 287 0.22 11.61 -21.58
N LYS A 288 0.89 12.67 -21.13
CA LYS A 288 2.01 13.32 -21.80
C LYS A 288 2.96 13.87 -20.74
N ALA A 289 4.17 14.26 -21.13
CA ALA A 289 4.98 15.11 -20.26
C ALA A 289 4.25 16.43 -20.04
N ILE A 290 4.26 16.91 -18.80
CA ILE A 290 3.59 18.14 -18.38
C ILE A 290 4.67 19.01 -17.73
N GLU A 291 5.06 20.09 -18.42
CA GLU A 291 6.21 20.94 -18.01
C GLU A 291 7.46 20.09 -17.67
N LYS A 292 7.91 20.11 -16.41
CA LYS A 292 9.06 19.37 -15.91
C LYS A 292 8.76 17.90 -15.54
N TYR A 293 7.48 17.50 -15.53
CA TYR A 293 7.05 16.17 -15.09
C TYR A 293 7.01 15.20 -16.27
N ALA A 294 7.80 14.13 -16.18
CA ALA A 294 7.77 13.03 -17.14
C ALA A 294 6.51 12.19 -17.00
N LYS A 295 6.20 11.34 -18.00
CA LYS A 295 4.98 10.50 -18.03
C LYS A 295 4.80 9.56 -16.83
N ILE A 296 5.90 9.20 -16.17
CA ILE A 296 5.90 8.56 -14.86
C ILE A 296 6.75 9.48 -13.99
N THR A 297 6.16 10.04 -12.94
CA THR A 297 6.87 10.92 -12.01
C THR A 297 6.54 10.52 -10.58
N VAL A 298 7.52 10.66 -9.69
CA VAL A 298 7.32 10.45 -8.25
C VAL A 298 7.34 11.81 -7.57
N LEU A 299 6.34 12.07 -6.72
CA LEU A 299 6.29 13.26 -5.88
C LEU A 299 6.48 12.83 -4.43
N ASP A 300 7.43 13.47 -3.74
CA ASP A 300 7.86 13.08 -2.40
C ASP A 300 7.29 13.97 -1.29
N SER A 301 6.51 15.01 -1.63
CA SER A 301 6.00 15.98 -0.65
C SER A 301 4.69 16.65 -1.06
N ALA A 302 4.04 17.25 -0.06
CA ALA A 302 2.82 18.05 -0.24
C ALA A 302 3.04 19.25 -1.17
N GLU A 303 4.19 19.91 -1.06
CA GLU A 303 4.56 21.05 -1.91
C GLU A 303 4.70 20.63 -3.37
N ALA A 304 5.34 19.49 -3.63
CA ALA A 304 5.48 18.94 -4.97
C ALA A 304 4.11 18.56 -5.58
N LEU A 305 3.20 18.00 -4.78
CA LEU A 305 1.83 17.69 -5.19
C LEU A 305 1.00 18.96 -5.46
N ALA A 306 1.16 20.00 -4.65
CA ALA A 306 0.51 21.29 -4.85
C ALA A 306 0.97 21.96 -6.16
N GLU A 307 2.28 22.02 -6.39
CA GLU A 307 2.85 22.55 -7.64
C GLU A 307 2.34 21.76 -8.86
N PHE A 308 2.44 20.43 -8.80
CA PHE A 308 1.92 19.57 -9.86
C PHE A 308 0.44 19.80 -10.12
N THR A 309 -0.37 19.92 -9.07
CA THR A 309 -1.81 20.13 -9.18
C THR A 309 -2.13 21.42 -9.91
N GLN A 310 -1.40 22.51 -9.63
CA GLN A 310 -1.57 23.78 -10.34
C GLN A 310 -1.24 23.64 -11.82
N THR A 311 -0.10 23.03 -12.13
CA THR A 311 0.37 22.80 -13.50
C THR A 311 -0.61 21.92 -14.29
N ALA A 312 -1.04 20.78 -13.74
CA ALA A 312 -1.99 19.87 -14.38
C ALA A 312 -3.37 20.54 -14.60
N LYS A 313 -3.83 21.35 -13.64
CA LYS A 313 -5.06 22.14 -13.79
C LYS A 313 -4.94 23.14 -14.95
N ASN A 314 -3.79 23.81 -15.09
CA ASN A 314 -3.54 24.74 -16.20
C ASN A 314 -3.53 24.03 -17.57
N GLU A 315 -3.07 22.77 -17.61
CA GLU A 315 -3.11 21.90 -18.80
C GLU A 315 -4.47 21.22 -19.05
N GLY A 316 -5.53 21.69 -18.39
CA GLY A 316 -6.89 21.25 -18.68
C GLY A 316 -7.35 20.00 -17.94
N TYR A 317 -6.57 19.46 -16.98
CA TYR A 317 -6.99 18.32 -16.17
C TYR A 317 -7.84 18.73 -14.96
N HIS A 318 -8.88 17.95 -14.67
CA HIS A 318 -9.68 18.10 -13.47
C HIS A 318 -9.04 17.29 -12.34
N VAL A 319 -8.15 17.93 -11.58
CA VAL A 319 -7.46 17.29 -10.45
C VAL A 319 -8.28 17.52 -9.17
N PRO A 320 -8.87 16.45 -8.58
CA PRO A 320 -9.57 16.56 -7.30
C PRO A 320 -8.59 16.86 -6.16
N LEU A 321 -9.08 17.49 -5.11
CA LEU A 321 -8.36 17.72 -3.86
C LEU A 321 -9.27 17.34 -2.69
N ASN A 322 -8.70 16.74 -1.65
CA ASN A 322 -9.44 16.41 -0.45
C ASN A 322 -9.64 17.70 0.37
N GLU A 323 -10.86 17.93 0.85
CA GLU A 323 -11.20 19.13 1.64
C GLU A 323 -10.43 19.22 2.97
N ARG A 324 -9.87 18.09 3.45
CA ARG A 324 -9.11 18.02 4.71
C ARG A 324 -7.62 18.34 4.57
N TRP A 325 -7.09 18.38 3.36
CA TRP A 325 -5.66 18.68 3.12
C TRP A 325 -5.41 20.19 3.24
N GLN A 326 -5.21 20.67 4.47
CA GLN A 326 -4.98 22.09 4.75
C GLN A 326 -3.67 22.61 4.18
N GLU A 327 -2.69 21.72 3.99
CA GLU A 327 -1.37 21.99 3.45
C GLU A 327 -1.40 22.30 1.95
N ILE A 328 -2.44 21.85 1.25
CA ILE A 328 -2.66 22.16 -0.16
C ILE A 328 -3.78 23.19 -0.23
N PRO A 329 -3.47 24.47 -0.53
CA PRO A 329 -4.49 25.51 -0.60
C PRO A 329 -5.52 25.18 -1.68
N ASN A 330 -6.64 25.90 -1.71
CA ASN A 330 -7.67 25.72 -2.74
C ASN A 330 -7.15 26.17 -4.11
N ILE A 331 -6.38 25.28 -4.78
CA ILE A 331 -5.71 25.53 -6.05
C ILE A 331 -6.75 25.58 -7.15
N ARG A 332 -6.78 26.69 -7.89
CA ARG A 332 -7.69 26.91 -9.02
C ARG A 332 -6.89 27.11 -10.30
N ARG A 333 -7.51 26.88 -11.45
CA ARG A 333 -6.89 27.13 -12.76
C ARG A 333 -6.54 28.61 -12.88
N ALA A 334 -5.37 28.94 -13.43
CA ALA A 334 -4.93 30.33 -13.59
C ALA A 334 -5.93 31.14 -14.43
N SER A 335 -6.46 30.56 -15.51
CA SER A 335 -7.48 31.20 -16.37
C SER A 335 -8.81 31.46 -15.65
N TYR A 336 -9.18 30.61 -14.69
CA TYR A 336 -10.35 30.84 -13.85
C TYR A 336 -10.13 32.04 -12.93
N GLU A 337 -8.97 32.13 -12.28
CA GLU A 337 -8.64 33.26 -11.41
C GLU A 337 -8.56 34.58 -12.19
N GLU A 338 -7.94 34.57 -13.36
CA GLU A 338 -7.90 35.75 -14.24
C GLU A 338 -9.33 36.18 -14.64
N SER A 339 -10.18 35.23 -15.02
CA SER A 339 -11.58 35.51 -15.39
C SER A 339 -12.38 36.06 -14.21
N ARG A 340 -12.22 35.48 -13.01
CA ARG A 340 -12.85 35.94 -11.77
C ARG A 340 -12.44 37.36 -11.44
N GLN A 341 -11.15 37.67 -11.49
CA GLN A 341 -10.62 39.02 -11.25
C GLN A 341 -11.15 40.03 -12.26
N ARG A 342 -11.21 39.67 -13.55
CA ARG A 342 -11.80 40.53 -14.60
C ARG A 342 -13.27 40.84 -14.34
N ILE A 343 -14.06 39.83 -13.93
CA ILE A 343 -15.47 40.00 -13.58
C ILE A 343 -15.64 40.86 -12.32
N GLU A 344 -14.84 40.61 -11.26
CA GLU A 344 -14.87 41.42 -10.03
C GLU A 344 -14.51 42.90 -10.32
N LEU A 345 -13.51 43.15 -11.16
CA LEU A 345 -13.14 44.50 -11.60
C LEU A 345 -14.27 45.16 -12.39
N TYR A 346 -14.96 44.42 -13.25
CA TYR A 346 -16.12 44.92 -14.00
C TYR A 346 -17.27 45.30 -13.08
N TRP A 347 -17.62 44.45 -12.11
CA TRP A 347 -18.67 44.75 -11.12
C TRP A 347 -18.32 45.95 -10.23
N ARG A 348 -17.07 46.07 -9.79
CA ARG A 348 -16.62 47.26 -9.02
C ARG A 348 -16.78 48.55 -9.83
N LYS A 349 -16.53 48.51 -11.13
CA LYS A 349 -16.73 49.67 -12.02
C LYS A 349 -18.19 50.03 -12.27
N LEU A 350 -19.11 49.08 -12.17
CA LEU A 350 -20.56 49.31 -12.30
C LEU A 350 -21.23 49.75 -10.98
N SER A 351 -20.54 49.57 -9.86
CA SER A 351 -21.04 49.87 -8.51
C SER A 351 -20.56 51.25 -7.99
N LEU A 352 -19.77 51.95 -8.80
CA LEU A 352 -19.36 53.36 -8.65
C LEU A 352 -20.12 54.19 -9.67
#